data_AF-A0A5S4FH15-F1
#
_entry.id   AF-A0A5S4FH15-F1
#
_cell.length_a   1.000
_cell.length_b   1.000
_cell.length_c   1.000
_cell.angle_alpha   90.00
_cell.angle_beta   90.00
_cell.angle_gamma   90.00
#
_symmetry.space_group_name_H-M   'P 1'
#
loop_
_entity.id
_entity.type
_entity.pdbx_description
1 polymer ?
#
loop_
_entity_poly.entity_id
_entity_poly.type
_entity_poly.pdbx_seq_one_letter_code
_entity_poly.pdbx_strand_id
1 'polypeptide(L)'
;MSEPYSIEAMPQSVSVARVCMWIQTGLGLIGLLLLFILLGSAPSGAIGGALLLALSIPLATILLIGFVASRIGSRRGWVRTAGLVIEFLLILLGIWEVFGGVSLGNVLGVLLAAAVFGQLCRSSSAMWFDR
;
A
#
# COMPACT_ATOMS: atom_id res chain seq x y z
N MET A 1 25.52 -35.29 -1.23
CA MET A 1 25.30 -34.46 -0.04
C MET A 1 24.50 -33.25 -0.48
N SER A 2 23.20 -33.25 -0.21
CA SER A 2 22.31 -32.14 -0.53
C SER A 2 22.51 -31.10 0.57
N GLU A 3 23.04 -29.93 0.23
CA GLU A 3 23.05 -28.80 1.16
C GLU A 3 21.62 -28.59 1.67
N PRO A 4 21.39 -28.48 2.99
CA PRO A 4 20.08 -28.13 3.48
C PRO A 4 19.74 -26.77 2.88
N TYR A 5 18.67 -26.71 2.08
CA TYR A 5 18.04 -25.48 1.64
C TYR A 5 17.75 -24.67 2.91
N SER A 6 18.66 -23.78 3.29
CA SER A 6 18.41 -22.80 4.33
C SER A 6 17.34 -21.90 3.75
N ILE A 7 16.08 -22.18 4.08
CA ILE A 7 14.98 -21.25 3.85
C ILE A 7 15.32 -20.06 4.72
N GLU A 8 16.07 -19.12 4.15
CA GLU A 8 16.53 -17.94 4.84
C GLU A 8 15.27 -17.17 5.25
N ALA A 9 14.95 -17.26 6.54
CA ALA A 9 13.69 -16.77 7.07
C ALA A 9 13.61 -15.27 6.85
N MET A 10 12.55 -14.84 6.18
CA MET A 10 12.28 -13.43 5.93
C MET A 10 12.24 -12.66 7.26
N PRO A 11 12.95 -11.53 7.40
CA PRO A 11 12.97 -10.79 8.64
C PRO A 11 11.55 -10.36 9.03
N GLN A 12 11.23 -10.44 10.32
CA GLN A 12 9.90 -10.13 10.82
C GLN A 12 9.44 -8.72 10.42
N SER A 13 10.34 -7.74 10.35
CA SER A 13 10.03 -6.37 9.91
C SER A 13 9.47 -6.33 8.49
N VAL A 14 10.09 -7.06 7.56
CA VAL A 14 9.65 -7.10 6.16
C VAL A 14 8.36 -7.92 6.03
N SER A 15 8.21 -8.98 6.83
CA SER A 15 6.97 -9.77 6.85
C SER A 15 5.78 -8.94 7.33
N VAL A 16 5.95 -8.21 8.44
CA VAL A 16 4.93 -7.28 8.96
C VAL A 16 4.62 -6.19 7.94
N ALA A 17 5.63 -5.56 7.33
CA ALA A 17 5.43 -4.57 6.28
C ALA A 17 4.59 -5.13 5.12
N ARG A 18 4.90 -6.34 4.66
CA ARG A 18 4.15 -7.03 3.60
C ARG A 18 2.71 -7.31 3.99
N VAL A 19 2.47 -7.79 5.21
CA VAL A 19 1.12 -8.05 5.73
C VAL A 19 0.32 -6.74 5.81
N CYS A 20 0.91 -5.67 6.33
CA CYS A 20 0.28 -4.35 6.39
C CYS A 20 -0.06 -3.81 5.00
N MET A 21 0.83 -3.94 4.01
CA MET A 21 0.54 -3.56 2.61
C MET A 21 -0.62 -4.39 2.01
N TRP A 22 -0.71 -5.69 2.33
CA TRP A 22 -1.85 -6.51 1.92
C TRP A 22 -3.15 -6.07 2.58
N ILE A 23 -3.11 -5.72 3.87
CA ILE A 23 -4.26 -5.17 4.60
C ILE A 23 -4.70 -3.85 3.98
N GLN A 24 -3.77 -2.93 3.69
CA GLN A 24 -4.07 -1.68 2.99
C GLN A 24 -4.71 -1.94 1.62
N THR A 25 -4.17 -2.88 0.84
CA THR A 25 -4.69 -3.24 -0.47
C THR A 25 -6.12 -3.80 -0.36
N GLY A 26 -6.34 -4.72 0.58
CA GLY A 26 -7.66 -5.32 0.81
C GLY A 26 -8.70 -4.30 1.29
N LEU A 27 -8.37 -3.50 2.31
CA LEU A 27 -9.24 -2.45 2.82
C LEU A 27 -9.50 -1.37 1.76
N GLY A 28 -8.48 -1.00 0.98
CA GLY A 28 -8.60 -0.05 -0.13
C GLY A 28 -9.54 -0.57 -1.23
N LEU A 29 -9.41 -1.83 -1.64
CA LEU A 29 -10.32 -2.45 -2.60
C LEU A 29 -11.77 -2.49 -2.08
N ILE A 30 -11.96 -2.86 -0.81
CA ILE A 30 -13.29 -2.88 -0.18
C ILE A 30 -13.86 -1.46 -0.16
N GLY A 31 -13.09 -0.46 0.26
CA GLY A 31 -13.50 0.94 0.28
C GLY A 31 -13.89 1.44 -1.11
N LEU A 32 -13.08 1.12 -2.13
CA LEU A 32 -13.35 1.50 -3.52
C LEU A 32 -14.59 0.80 -4.09
N LEU A 33 -14.80 -0.47 -3.75
CA LEU A 33 -16.00 -1.22 -4.13
C LEU A 33 -17.26 -0.63 -3.47
N LEU A 34 -17.21 -0.35 -2.17
CA LEU A 34 -18.32 0.27 -1.44
C LEU A 34 -18.64 1.65 -2.01
N LEU A 35 -17.61 2.45 -2.31
CA LEU A 35 -17.77 3.76 -2.92
C LEU A 35 -18.39 3.66 -4.31
N PHE A 36 -17.95 2.69 -5.13
CA PHE A 36 -18.55 2.41 -6.43
C PHE A 36 -20.04 2.02 -6.32
N ILE A 37 -20.40 1.16 -5.36
CA ILE A 37 -21.79 0.76 -5.11
C ILE A 37 -22.63 1.95 -4.62
N LEU A 38 -22.11 2.76 -3.70
CA LEU A 38 -22.78 3.96 -3.20
C LEU A 38 -23.02 4.99 -4.31
N LEU A 39 -22.09 5.09 -5.25
CA LEU A 39 -22.26 5.94 -6.42
C LEU A 39 -23.37 5.43 -7.35
N GLY A 40 -23.71 4.14 -7.30
CA GLY A 40 -25.00 3.48 -7.60
C GLY A 40 -25.67 3.68 -8.97
N SER A 41 -25.30 4.72 -9.71
CA SER A 41 -25.95 5.22 -10.91
C SER A 41 -25.11 6.38 -11.45
N ALA A 42 -23.84 6.12 -11.80
CA ALA A 42 -23.03 7.16 -12.44
C ALA A 42 -23.78 7.63 -13.70
N PRO A 43 -24.12 8.92 -13.83
CA PRO A 43 -24.87 9.40 -14.98
C PRO A 43 -24.07 9.12 -16.25
N SER A 44 -24.71 8.50 -17.24
CA SER A 44 -24.10 8.29 -18.56
C SER A 44 -23.81 9.65 -19.19
N GLY A 45 -22.52 9.96 -19.39
CA GLY A 45 -22.07 11.26 -19.89
C GLY A 45 -20.73 11.70 -19.29
N ALA A 46 -20.35 12.96 -19.53
CA ALA A 46 -19.07 13.53 -19.11
C ALA A 46 -18.82 13.44 -17.59
N ILE A 47 -19.89 13.52 -16.79
CA ILE A 47 -19.83 13.41 -15.33
C ILE A 47 -19.44 11.99 -14.90
N GLY A 48 -19.99 10.96 -15.54
CA GLY A 48 -19.59 9.57 -15.33
C GLY A 48 -18.13 9.31 -15.73
N GLY A 49 -17.69 9.91 -16.84
CA GLY A 49 -16.28 9.83 -17.28
C GLY A 49 -15.30 10.47 -16.29
N ALA A 50 -15.62 11.66 -15.76
CA ALA A 50 -14.83 12.33 -14.74
C ALA A 50 -14.77 11.52 -13.43
N LEU A 51 -15.88 10.89 -13.05
CA LEU A 51 -15.94 10.00 -11.90
C LEU A 51 -15.04 8.77 -12.05
N LEU A 52 -15.05 8.12 -13.22
CA LEU A 52 -14.15 6.99 -13.49
C LEU A 52 -12.67 7.40 -13.43
N LEU A 53 -12.34 8.58 -13.96
CA LEU A 53 -11.00 9.16 -13.83
C LEU A 53 -10.64 9.43 -12.37
N ALA A 54 -11.55 10.00 -11.58
CA ALA A 54 -11.33 10.24 -10.15
C ALA A 54 -11.11 8.93 -9.37
N LEU A 55 -11.78 7.83 -9.75
CA LEU A 55 -11.60 6.50 -9.16
C LEU A 55 -10.34 5.76 -9.66
N SER A 56 -9.83 6.14 -10.83
CA SER A 56 -8.64 5.51 -11.41
C SER A 56 -7.39 5.75 -10.57
N ILE A 57 -7.26 6.92 -9.95
CA ILE A 57 -6.13 7.29 -9.08
C ILE A 57 -6.08 6.39 -7.83
N PRO A 58 -7.12 6.32 -6.97
CA PRO A 58 -7.09 5.45 -5.81
C PRO A 58 -6.96 3.97 -6.21
N LEU A 59 -7.57 3.54 -7.31
CA LEU A 59 -7.39 2.19 -7.84
C LEU A 59 -5.93 1.91 -8.20
N ALA A 60 -5.29 2.81 -8.96
CA ALA A 60 -3.89 2.67 -9.35
C ALA A 60 -2.98 2.61 -8.12
N THR A 61 -3.23 3.45 -7.11
CA THR A 61 -2.48 3.44 -5.85
C THR A 61 -2.63 2.10 -5.11
N ILE A 62 -3.85 1.58 -4.99
CA ILE A 62 -4.11 0.28 -4.36
C ILE A 62 -3.38 -0.86 -5.10
N LEU A 63 -3.44 -0.86 -6.44
CA LEU A 63 -2.75 -1.84 -7.26
C LEU A 63 -1.24 -1.74 -7.13
N LEU A 64 -0.70 -0.52 -7.03
CA LEU A 64 0.73 -0.27 -6.83
C LEU A 64 1.21 -0.83 -5.48
N ILE A 65 0.46 -0.60 -4.40
CA ILE A 65 0.76 -1.17 -3.07
C ILE A 65 0.74 -2.70 -3.12
N GLY A 66 -0.30 -3.29 -3.70
CA GLY A 66 -0.42 -4.73 -3.86
C GLY A 66 0.70 -5.32 -4.72
N PHE A 67 1.09 -4.62 -5.79
CA PHE A 67 2.23 -4.99 -6.63
C PHE A 67 3.54 -4.99 -5.85
N VAL A 68 3.83 -3.94 -5.07
CA VAL A 68 5.01 -3.89 -4.20
C VAL A 68 4.95 -5.03 -3.17
N ALA A 69 3.82 -5.27 -2.52
CA ALA A 69 3.63 -6.35 -1.56
C ALA A 69 3.88 -7.75 -2.16
N SER A 70 3.52 -7.95 -3.43
CA SER A 70 3.81 -9.17 -4.18
C SER A 70 5.31 -9.31 -4.52
N ARG A 71 5.97 -8.18 -4.80
CA ARG A 71 7.38 -8.11 -5.19
C ARG A 71 8.35 -8.06 -4.04
N ILE A 72 7.88 -7.83 -2.80
CA ILE A 72 8.72 -7.86 -1.59
C ILE A 72 9.59 -9.11 -1.61
N GLY A 73 9.02 -10.30 -1.82
CA GLY A 73 9.75 -11.58 -1.85
C GLY A 73 10.92 -11.67 -2.84
N SER A 74 11.02 -10.76 -3.82
CA SER A 74 12.10 -10.73 -4.82
C SER A 74 13.41 -10.16 -4.28
N ARG A 75 13.47 -9.63 -3.05
CA ARG A 75 14.67 -9.07 -2.39
C ARG A 75 15.37 -7.92 -3.14
N ARG A 76 14.74 -7.32 -4.15
CA ARG A 76 15.39 -6.26 -4.95
C ARG A 76 15.35 -4.92 -4.22
N GLY A 77 16.47 -4.21 -4.15
CA GLY A 77 16.60 -2.87 -3.55
C GLY A 77 15.54 -1.86 -4.01
N TRP A 78 15.20 -1.85 -5.31
CA TRP A 78 14.18 -0.93 -5.84
C TRP A 78 12.79 -1.15 -5.22
N VAL A 79 12.45 -2.37 -4.78
CA VAL A 79 11.16 -2.68 -4.16
C VAL A 79 11.04 -1.97 -2.81
N ARG A 80 12.14 -1.91 -2.06
CA ARG A 80 12.21 -1.16 -0.81
C ARG A 80 12.07 0.34 -1.06
N THR A 81 12.81 0.88 -2.03
CA THR A 81 12.74 2.31 -2.36
C THR A 81 11.34 2.69 -2.84
N ALA A 82 10.74 1.88 -3.71
CA ALA A 82 9.37 2.07 -4.17
C ALA A 82 8.38 2.05 -2.99
N GLY A 83 8.47 1.04 -2.11
CA GLY A 83 7.63 0.97 -0.91
C GLY A 83 7.78 2.21 -0.02
N LEU A 84 9.01 2.65 0.26
CA LEU A 84 9.25 3.85 1.07
C LEU A 84 8.65 5.11 0.44
N VAL A 85 8.84 5.29 -0.87
CA VAL A 85 8.30 6.46 -1.59
C VAL A 85 6.77 6.44 -1.58
N ILE A 86 6.16 5.30 -1.86
CA ILE A 86 4.70 5.16 -1.91
C ILE A 86 4.10 5.42 -0.53
N GLU A 87 4.59 4.75 0.51
CA GLU A 87 4.06 4.93 1.87
C GLU A 87 4.29 6.35 2.38
N PHE A 88 5.43 6.97 2.05
CA PHE A 88 5.67 8.37 2.40
C PHE A 88 4.66 9.31 1.74
N LEU A 89 4.37 9.12 0.46
CA LEU A 89 3.35 9.89 -0.26
C LEU A 89 1.95 9.65 0.33
N LEU A 90 1.62 8.42 0.72
CA LEU A 90 0.36 8.09 1.38
C LEU A 90 0.22 8.76 2.74
N ILE A 91 1.30 8.82 3.53
CA ILE A 91 1.30 9.55 4.81
C ILE A 91 1.04 11.03 4.56
N LEU A 92 1.72 11.65 3.60
CA LEU A 92 1.50 13.06 3.26
C LEU A 92 0.06 13.32 2.79
N LEU A 93 -0.46 12.46 1.91
CA LEU A 93 -1.84 12.55 1.42
C LEU A 93 -2.83 12.40 2.57
N GLY A 94 -2.66 11.40 3.44
CA GLY A 94 -3.57 11.18 4.54
C GLY A 94 -3.52 12.29 5.59
N ILE A 95 -2.35 12.88 5.85
CA ILE A 95 -2.23 14.09 6.68
C ILE A 95 -3.03 15.24 6.05
N TRP A 96 -2.88 15.45 4.75
CA TRP A 96 -3.65 16.46 4.01
C TRP A 96 -5.16 16.23 4.11
N GLU A 97 -5.62 14.99 3.93
CA GLU A 97 -7.04 14.67 4.03
C GLU A 97 -7.58 14.82 5.45
N VAL A 98 -6.78 14.55 6.48
CA VAL A 98 -7.15 14.78 7.89
C VAL A 98 -7.42 16.26 8.16
N PHE A 99 -6.72 17.19 7.48
CA PHE A 99 -7.04 18.63 7.54
C PHE A 99 -8.37 18.98 6.87
N GLY A 100 -8.79 18.22 5.85
CA GLY A 100 -10.09 18.38 5.18
C GLY A 100 -11.27 17.74 5.95
N GLY A 101 -10.98 16.82 6.87
CA GLY A 101 -11.95 16.17 7.75
C GLY A 101 -11.41 14.86 8.34
N VAL A 102 -11.56 14.69 9.66
CA VAL A 102 -11.10 13.48 10.34
C VAL A 102 -12.10 12.35 10.11
N SER A 103 -11.68 11.32 9.38
CA SER A 103 -12.42 10.07 9.25
C SER A 103 -11.58 8.92 9.83
N LEU A 104 -12.25 7.90 10.39
CA LEU A 104 -11.58 6.68 10.86
C LEU A 104 -10.76 6.02 9.75
N GLY A 105 -11.26 6.04 8.50
CA GLY A 105 -10.56 5.50 7.34
C GLY A 105 -9.23 6.20 7.08
N ASN A 106 -9.21 7.54 7.13
CA ASN A 106 -8.00 8.32 6.85
C ASN A 106 -6.95 8.13 7.95
N VAL A 107 -7.38 8.12 9.21
CA VAL A 107 -6.48 7.87 10.35
C VAL A 107 -5.89 6.46 10.27
N LEU A 108 -6.70 5.44 10.01
CA LEU A 108 -6.22 4.06 9.86
C LEU A 108 -5.27 3.92 8.67
N GLY A 109 -5.57 4.57 7.54
CA GLY A 109 -4.71 4.59 6.36
C GLY A 109 -3.33 5.18 6.67
N VAL A 110 -3.29 6.34 7.32
CA VAL A 110 -2.04 7.00 7.75
C VAL A 110 -1.26 6.13 8.73
N LEU A 111 -1.92 5.54 9.73
CA LEU A 111 -1.26 4.71 10.73
C LEU A 111 -0.65 3.45 10.10
N LEU A 112 -1.38 2.79 9.20
CA LEU A 112 -0.85 1.64 8.46
C LEU A 112 0.34 2.05 7.59
N ALA A 113 0.25 3.16 6.88
CA ALA A 113 1.34 3.65 6.04
C ALA A 113 2.59 4.02 6.84
N ALA A 114 2.41 4.69 7.98
CA ALA A 114 3.48 5.00 8.92
C ALA A 114 4.12 3.72 9.50
N ALA A 115 3.32 2.70 9.81
CA ALA A 115 3.82 1.41 10.27
C ALA A 115 4.68 0.72 9.21
N VAL A 116 4.20 0.64 7.96
CA VAL A 116 4.95 0.05 6.84
C VAL A 116 6.25 0.82 6.60
N PHE A 117 6.17 2.14 6.52
CA PHE A 117 7.33 3.01 6.34
C PHE A 117 8.37 2.78 7.45
N GLY A 118 7.94 2.78 8.72
CA GLY A 118 8.80 2.52 9.87
C GLY A 118 9.45 1.14 9.82
N GLN A 119 8.74 0.10 9.39
CA GLN A 119 9.30 -1.24 9.24
C GLN A 119 10.31 -1.34 8.08
N LEU A 120 10.08 -0.63 6.96
CA LEU A 120 11.00 -0.60 5.82
C LEU A 120 12.27 0.24 6.07
N CYS A 121 12.19 1.20 7.00
CA CYS A 121 13.33 1.99 7.45
C CYS A 121 14.27 1.22 8.39
N ARG A 122 13.85 0.09 8.98
CA ARG A 122 14.71 -0.71 9.86
C ARG A 122 15.92 -1.28 9.11
N SER A 123 17.07 -1.32 9.79
CA SER A 123 18.33 -1.86 9.26
C SER A 123 18.22 -3.32 8.83
N SER A 124 17.41 -4.13 9.54
CA SER A 124 17.09 -5.51 9.16
C SER A 124 16.41 -5.62 7.80
N SER A 125 15.55 -4.65 7.47
CA SER A 125 14.89 -4.58 6.18
C SER A 125 15.88 -4.15 5.10
N ALA A 126 16.75 -3.16 5.37
CA ALA A 126 17.80 -2.74 4.45
C ALA A 126 18.69 -3.90 3.99
N MET A 127 19.24 -4.63 4.95
CA MET A 127 20.13 -5.78 4.70
C MET A 127 19.45 -6.91 3.92
N TRP A 128 18.13 -7.01 3.95
CA TRP A 128 17.39 -8.03 3.21
C TRP A 128 17.17 -7.67 1.74
N PHE A 129 17.09 -6.38 1.41
CA PHE A 129 16.88 -5.89 0.04
C PHE A 129 18.18 -5.53 -0.70
N ASP A 130 19.30 -5.43 0.02
CA ASP A 130 20.63 -5.15 -0.55
C ASP A 130 21.39 -6.45 -0.94
N ARG A 131 20.71 -7.60 -0.95
CA ARG A 131 21.24 -8.93 -1.29
C ARG A 131 20.61 -9.47 -2.57
#